data_AF-E3BE84-F1
#
_entry.id   AF-E3BE84-F1
#
_cell.length_a   1.000
_cell.length_b   1.000
_cell.length_c   1.000
_cell.angle_alpha   90.00
_cell.angle_beta   90.00
_cell.angle_gamma   90.00
#
_symmetry.space_group_name_H-M   'P 1'
#
loop_
_entity.id
_entity.type
_entity.pdbx_description
1 polymer ?
#
loop_
_entity_poly.entity_id
_entity_poly.type
_entity_poly.pdbx_seq_one_letter_code
_entity_poly.pdbx_strand_id
1 'polypeptide(L)'
;MNRDHINFLNTLGLLGLTAVLLIGFVLQFALNELPCPLCLLQRVGFAMVMFGFLLNVKYGPTQRHYGVILLGALFGAATALRQISLHVIP
;
A
#
# COMPACT_ATOMS: atom_id res chain seq x y z
N MET A 1 19.95 16.35 5.95
CA MET A 1 19.43 14.96 5.98
C MET A 1 20.18 14.15 4.94
N ASN A 2 21.00 13.17 5.34
CA ASN A 2 21.81 12.37 4.41
C ASN A 2 20.90 11.58 3.46
N ARG A 3 21.21 11.54 2.16
CA ARG A 3 20.42 10.80 1.17
C ARG A 3 20.29 9.31 1.52
N ASP A 4 21.28 8.76 2.21
CA ASP A 4 21.31 7.37 2.67
C ASP A 4 20.17 7.07 3.66
N HIS A 5 19.87 7.98 4.59
CA HIS A 5 18.77 7.81 5.53
C HIS A 5 17.40 7.81 4.84
N ILE A 6 17.24 8.63 3.79
CA ILE A 6 15.99 8.69 3.02
C ILE A 6 15.80 7.39 2.24
N ASN A 7 16.86 6.86 1.63
CA ASN A 7 16.82 5.57 0.94
C ASN A 7 16.55 4.41 1.91
N PHE A 8 17.13 4.46 3.11
CA PHE A 8 16.85 3.48 4.16
C PHE A 8 15.37 3.52 4.59
N LEU A 9 14.80 4.71 4.80
CA LEU A 9 13.38 4.86 5.11
C LEU A 9 12.47 4.36 3.98
N ASN A 10 12.80 4.65 2.72
CA ASN A 10 12.03 4.21 1.56
C ASN A 10 12.06 2.68 1.39
N THR A 11 13.22 2.05 1.59
CA THR A 11 13.37 0.59 1.53
C THR A 11 12.62 -0.10 2.67
N LEU A 12 12.66 0.48 3.87
CA LEU A 12 11.90 -0.02 5.02
C LEU A 12 10.39 0.11 4.79
N GLY A 13 9.94 1.22 4.18
CA GLY A 13 8.55 1.39 3.74
C GLY A 13 8.11 0.37 2.68
N LEU A 14 8.97 0.06 1.71
CA LEU A 14 8.72 -0.97 0.71
C LEU A 14 8.63 -2.38 1.33
N LEU A 15 9.52 -2.69 2.27
CA LEU A 15 9.51 -3.96 3.02
C LEU A 15 8.25 -4.08 3.91
N GLY A 16 7.84 -2.99 4.55
CA GLY A 16 6.60 -2.97 5.33
C GLY A 16 5.37 -3.27 4.49
N LEU A 17 5.23 -2.61 3.32
CA LEU A 17 4.09 -2.82 2.43
C LEU A 17 4.06 -4.21 1.81
N THR A 18 5.21 -4.76 1.43
CA THR A 18 5.31 -6.14 0.96
C THR A 18 4.88 -7.13 2.03
N ALA A 19 5.33 -6.96 3.28
CA ALA A 19 4.90 -7.81 4.40
C ALA A 19 3.38 -7.75 4.62
N VAL A 20 2.77 -6.56 4.61
CA VAL A 20 1.32 -6.38 4.77
C VAL A 20 0.53 -7.11 3.67
N LEU A 21 0.95 -6.97 2.41
CA LEU A 21 0.31 -7.67 1.30
C LEU A 21 0.42 -9.19 1.42
N LEU A 22 1.59 -9.67 1.82
CA LEU A 22 1.89 -11.09 2.01
C LEU A 22 1.02 -11.68 3.12
N ILE A 23 0.92 -10.99 4.27
CA ILE A 23 0.01 -11.38 5.36
C ILE A 23 -1.43 -11.43 4.87
N GLY A 24 -1.89 -10.42 4.13
CA GLY A 24 -3.23 -10.43 3.55
C GLY A 24 -3.46 -11.61 2.59
N PHE A 25 -2.43 -12.06 1.86
CA PHE A 25 -2.56 -13.20 0.94
C PHE A 25 -2.62 -14.50 1.74
N VAL A 26 -1.74 -14.65 2.72
CA VAL A 26 -1.72 -15.82 3.61
C VAL A 26 -3.05 -15.97 4.33
N LEU A 27 -3.60 -14.90 4.90
CA LEU A 27 -4.90 -14.94 5.55
C LEU A 27 -6.01 -15.31 4.57
N GLN A 28 -5.99 -14.76 3.36
CA GLN A 28 -7.00 -15.11 2.35
C GLN A 28 -6.93 -16.59 1.96
N PHE A 29 -5.74 -17.15 1.75
CA PHE A 29 -5.57 -18.57 1.43
C PHE A 29 -5.87 -19.48 2.63
N ALA A 30 -5.53 -19.06 3.86
CA ALA A 30 -5.76 -19.84 5.07
C ALA A 30 -7.24 -19.89 5.45
N LEU A 31 -7.98 -18.79 5.28
CA LEU A 31 -9.40 -18.71 5.61
C LEU A 31 -10.33 -19.23 4.51
N ASN A 32 -9.84 -19.50 3.29
CA ASN A 32 -10.63 -20.02 2.15
C ASN A 32 -11.92 -19.22 1.82
N GLU A 33 -11.96 -17.94 2.22
CA GLU A 33 -13.09 -17.04 2.01
C GLU A 33 -13.04 -16.41 0.60
N LEU A 34 -14.21 -16.15 0.00
CA LEU A 34 -14.27 -15.43 -1.27
C LEU A 34 -13.72 -14.00 -1.09
N PRO A 35 -12.89 -13.49 -2.01
CA PRO A 35 -12.35 -12.14 -1.91
C PRO A 35 -13.46 -11.10 -1.92
N CYS A 36 -13.55 -10.29 -0.86
CA CYS A 36 -14.34 -9.07 -0.86
C CYS A 36 -13.85 -8.14 -2.00
N PRO A 37 -14.74 -7.67 -2.89
CA PRO A 37 -14.35 -6.81 -4.02
C PRO A 37 -13.70 -5.49 -3.56
N LEU A 38 -14.10 -4.97 -2.39
CA LEU A 38 -13.47 -3.79 -1.79
C LEU A 38 -12.02 -4.05 -1.31
N CYS A 39 -11.76 -5.22 -0.72
CA CYS A 39 -10.44 -5.60 -0.25
C CYS A 39 -9.44 -5.72 -1.42
N LEU A 40 -9.92 -6.20 -2.57
CA LEU A 40 -9.13 -6.29 -3.80
C LEU A 40 -8.74 -4.89 -4.30
N LEU A 41 -9.66 -3.92 -4.23
CA LEU A 41 -9.39 -2.51 -4.53
C LEU A 41 -8.36 -1.89 -3.58
N GLN A 42 -8.46 -2.18 -2.28
CA GLN A 42 -7.50 -1.70 -1.30
C GLN A 42 -6.09 -2.26 -1.56
N ARG A 43 -6.02 -3.53 -1.99
CA ARG A 43 -4.77 -4.19 -2.41
C ARG A 43 -4.12 -3.51 -3.62
N VAL A 44 -4.92 -3.08 -4.59
CA VAL A 44 -4.44 -2.27 -5.73
C VAL A 44 -3.89 -0.92 -5.24
N GLY A 45 -4.53 -0.30 -4.25
CA GLY A 45 -4.01 0.90 -3.58
C GLY A 45 -2.62 0.67 -2.99
N PHE A 46 -2.44 -0.41 -2.21
CA PHE A 46 -1.12 -0.77 -1.67
C PHE A 46 -0.07 -1.07 -2.76
N ALA A 47 -0.48 -1.73 -3.85
CA ALA A 47 0.40 -1.99 -4.99
C ALA A 47 0.87 -0.68 -5.66
N MET A 48 -0.01 0.32 -5.80
CA MET A 48 0.37 1.64 -6.31
C MET A 48 1.37 2.36 -5.39
N VAL A 49 1.16 2.29 -4.07
CA VAL A 49 2.09 2.87 -3.08
C VAL A 49 3.46 2.19 -3.16
N MET A 50 3.48 0.85 -3.26
CA MET A 50 4.73 0.09 -3.45
C MET A 50 5.45 0.47 -4.73
N PHE A 51 4.73 0.67 -5.83
CA PHE A 51 5.31 1.10 -7.09
C PHE A 51 5.99 2.47 -6.95
N GLY A 52 5.37 3.41 -6.22
CA GLY A 52 5.98 4.70 -5.90
C GLY A 52 7.26 4.59 -5.05
N PHE A 53 7.29 3.69 -4.05
CA PHE A 53 8.51 3.43 -3.27
C PHE A 53 9.60 2.75 -4.10
N LEU A 54 9.25 1.81 -4.97
CA LEU A 54 10.19 1.15 -5.88
C LEU A 54 10.87 2.16 -6.82
N LEU A 55 10.10 3.12 -7.35
CA LEU A 55 10.64 4.21 -8.17
C LEU A 55 11.63 5.09 -7.39
N ASN A 56 11.31 5.41 -6.13
CA ASN A 56 12.20 6.16 -5.25
C ASN A 56 13.51 5.42 -4.95
N VAL A 57 13.48 4.10 -4.80
CA VAL A 57 14.69 3.29 -4.57
C VAL A 57 15.53 3.15 -5.85
N LYS A 58 14.92 2.96 -7.02
CA LYS A 58 15.64 2.74 -8.29
C LYS A 58 16.18 4.02 -8.93
N TYR A 59 15.41 5.10 -8.93
CA TYR A 59 15.77 6.37 -9.60
C TYR A 59 16.28 7.44 -8.63
N GLY A 60 16.29 7.15 -7.33
CA GLY A 60 16.67 8.07 -6.27
C GLY A 60 15.48 8.88 -5.70
N PRO A 61 15.66 9.41 -4.47
CA PRO A 61 14.58 10.06 -3.73
C PRO A 61 14.20 11.38 -4.41
N THR A 62 13.05 11.39 -5.07
CA THR A 62 12.57 12.55 -5.85
C THR A 62 11.14 12.88 -5.45
N GLN A 63 10.84 14.17 -5.28
CA GLN A 63 9.54 14.65 -4.77
C GLN A 63 8.35 14.23 -5.66
N ARG A 64 8.58 14.02 -6.96
CA ARG A 64 7.55 13.55 -7.92
C ARG A 64 7.08 12.12 -7.61
N HIS A 65 7.97 11.22 -7.18
CA HIS A 65 7.61 9.84 -6.84
C HIS A 65 6.77 9.78 -5.57
N TYR A 66 7.02 10.68 -4.61
CA TYR A 66 6.17 10.81 -3.42
C TYR A 66 4.74 11.25 -3.74
N GLY A 67 4.52 11.98 -4.83
CA GLY A 67 3.18 12.28 -5.32
C GLY A 67 2.40 11.03 -5.71
N VAL A 68 3.04 10.06 -6.35
CA VAL A 68 2.43 8.77 -6.71
C VAL A 68 2.09 7.95 -5.46
N ILE A 69 3.00 7.94 -4.47
CA ILE A 69 2.78 7.31 -3.16
C ILE A 69 1.54 7.93 -2.49
N LEU A 70 1.42 9.26 -2.49
CA LEU A 70 0.31 9.96 -1.86
C LEU A 70 -1.04 9.65 -2.54
N LEU A 71 -1.08 9.63 -3.87
CA LEU A 71 -2.28 9.27 -4.63
C LEU A 71 -2.72 7.83 -4.35
N GLY A 72 -1.77 6.89 -4.33
CA GLY A 72 -2.05 5.49 -3.98
C GLY A 72 -2.58 5.34 -2.54
N ALA A 73 -2.02 6.10 -1.60
CA ALA A 73 -2.44 6.09 -0.20
C ALA A 73 -3.85 6.69 -0.01
N LEU A 74 -4.15 7.78 -0.69
CA LEU A 74 -5.48 8.40 -0.69
C LEU A 74 -6.54 7.45 -1.28
N PHE A 75 -6.21 6.76 -2.37
CA PHE A 75 -7.10 5.76 -2.96
C PHE A 75 -7.33 4.57 -2.00
N GLY A 76 -6.26 4.07 -1.36
CA GLY A 76 -6.36 3.04 -0.32
C GLY A 76 -7.20 3.49 0.89
N ALA A 77 -7.07 4.73 1.31
CA ALA A 77 -7.85 5.29 2.41
C ALA A 77 -9.34 5.44 2.05
N ALA A 78 -9.66 5.90 0.84
CA ALA A 78 -11.03 6.03 0.37
C ALA A 78 -11.76 4.68 0.31
N THR A 79 -11.07 3.64 -0.19
CA THR A 79 -11.63 2.27 -0.26
C THR A 79 -11.82 1.66 1.13
N ALA A 80 -10.86 1.87 2.04
CA ALA A 80 -10.98 1.46 3.45
C ALA A 80 -12.16 2.15 4.16
N LEU A 81 -12.31 3.46 3.96
CA LEU A 81 -13.39 4.23 4.57
C LEU A 81 -14.76 3.74 4.08
N ARG A 82 -14.86 3.38 2.80
CA ARG A 82 -16.08 2.78 2.24
C ARG A 82 -16.37 1.42 2.89
N GLN A 83 -15.36 0.60 3.13
CA GLN A 83 -15.52 -0.69 3.81
C GLN A 83 -16.06 -0.51 5.22
N ILE A 84 -15.48 0.41 5.99
CA ILE A 84 -15.92 0.71 7.36
C ILE A 84 -17.36 1.26 7.34
N SER A 85 -17.68 2.17 6.41
CA SER A 85 -19.02 2.74 6.28
C SER A 85 -20.10 1.69 6.01
N LEU A 86 -19.80 0.67 5.18
CA LEU A 86 -20.73 -0.42 4.89
C LEU A 86 -20.89 -1.41 6.05
N HIS A 87 -19.90 -1.50 6.94
CA HIS A 87 -19.98 -2.37 8.12
C HIS A 87 -20.66 -1.68 9.31
N VAL A 88 -20.60 -0.35 9.39
CA VAL A 88 -21.23 0.43 10.47
C VAL A 88 -22.73 0.62 10.23
N ILE A 89 -23.16 0.71 8.97
CA ILE A 89 -24.56 0.89 8.59
C ILE A 89 -24.98 -0.38 7.86
N PRO A 90 -25.65 -1.35 8.53
CA PRO A 90 -26.07 -2.60 7.90
C PRO A 90 -27.12 -2.36 6.81
#